data_AF-A0A524MF89-F1
#
_entry.id   AF-A0A524MF89-F1
#
_cell.length_a   1.000
_cell.length_b   1.000
_cell.length_c   1.000
_cell.angle_alpha   90.00
_cell.angle_beta   90.00
_cell.angle_gamma   90.00
#
_symmetry.space_group_name_H-M   'P 1'
#
loop_
_entity.id
_entity.type
_entity.pdbx_description
1 polymer ?
#
loop_
_entity_poly.entity_id
_entity_poly.type
_entity_poly.pdbx_seq_one_letter_code
_entity_poly.pdbx_strand_id
1 'polypeptide(L)'
;MDDDDKAQCCVYLMFGFIIIYILYLFWQLIILSIVIVIIVYCIYRVVTTWNIEFSSPFGRDSNEDYTYTPPKQSYKIEDEKTPREVSKTYIDLNGYKRYSDSERLVHRHIAEIYVVRRKLRDDEVVHHINGKKLDNRAVNLRVMTWREHKDLHER
;
A
#
# COMPACT_ATOMS: atom_id res chain seq x y z
N MET A 1 63.69 45.83 16.79
CA MET A 1 62.34 45.27 16.62
C MET A 1 61.47 46.13 17.49
N ASP A 2 60.83 47.09 16.85
CA ASP A 2 60.11 48.15 17.55
C ASP A 2 58.83 47.58 18.15
N ASP A 3 58.33 48.17 19.22
CA ASP A 3 57.12 47.67 19.88
C ASP A 3 55.89 47.70 18.95
N ASP A 4 55.94 48.52 17.90
CA ASP A 4 54.96 48.55 16.81
C ASP A 4 54.96 47.26 15.98
N ASP A 5 56.12 46.61 15.77
CA ASP A 5 56.22 45.35 15.02
C ASP A 5 55.54 44.20 15.79
N LYS A 6 55.64 44.19 17.12
CA LYS A 6 55.01 43.18 17.99
C LYS A 6 53.49 43.33 17.99
N ALA A 7 52.99 44.56 18.05
CA ALA A 7 51.56 44.84 18.00
C ALA A 7 50.95 44.38 16.67
N GLN A 8 51.62 44.67 15.55
CA GLN A 8 51.19 44.18 14.23
C GLN A 8 51.17 42.66 14.17
N CYS A 9 52.22 41.99 14.68
CA CYS A 9 52.29 40.53 14.71
C CYS A 9 51.13 39.89 15.51
N CYS A 10 50.80 40.44 16.68
CA CYS A 10 49.65 40.00 17.48
C CYS A 10 48.32 40.14 16.72
N VAL A 11 48.12 41.25 16.01
CA VAL A 11 46.92 41.50 15.22
C VAL A 11 46.78 40.48 14.09
N TYR A 12 47.86 40.19 13.36
CA TYR A 12 47.84 39.16 12.31
C TYR A 12 47.55 37.75 12.84
N LEU A 13 48.08 37.39 14.01
CA LEU A 13 47.77 36.12 14.65
C LEU A 13 46.28 36.02 15.02
N MET A 14 45.71 37.08 15.60
CA MET A 14 44.28 37.12 15.92
C MET A 14 43.40 36.99 14.68
N PHE A 15 43.71 37.72 13.60
CA PHE A 15 42.99 37.57 12.33
C PHE A 15 43.15 36.17 11.73
N GLY A 16 44.33 35.56 11.84
CA GLY A 16 44.57 34.19 11.43
C GLY A 16 43.65 33.19 12.14
N PHE A 17 43.55 33.27 13.47
CA PHE A 17 42.63 32.42 14.23
C PHE A 17 41.16 32.65 13.88
N ILE A 18 40.76 33.90 13.68
CA ILE A 18 39.39 34.25 13.26
C ILE A 18 39.08 33.62 11.89
N ILE A 19 39.99 33.73 10.91
CA ILE A 19 39.81 33.15 9.58
C ILE A 19 39.71 31.62 9.67
N ILE A 20 40.61 30.96 10.41
CA ILE A 20 40.56 29.50 10.61
C ILE A 20 39.23 29.08 11.25
N TYR A 21 38.76 29.82 12.26
CA TYR A 21 37.50 29.54 12.92
C TYR A 21 36.30 29.72 11.98
N ILE A 22 36.29 30.77 11.16
CA ILE A 22 35.25 30.99 10.14
C ILE A 22 35.24 29.83 9.12
N LEU A 23 36.40 29.41 8.63
CA LEU A 23 36.51 28.28 7.70
C LEU A 23 36.04 26.97 8.33
N TYR A 24 36.34 26.75 9.61
CA TYR A 24 35.85 25.61 10.37
C TYR A 24 34.31 25.61 10.49
N LEU A 25 33.71 26.74 10.87
CA LEU A 25 32.24 26.86 10.95
C LEU A 25 31.60 26.65 9.57
N PHE A 26 32.18 27.22 8.52
CA PHE A 26 31.71 27.01 7.15
C PHE A 26 31.73 25.53 6.75
N TRP A 27 32.81 24.82 7.09
CA TRP A 27 32.92 23.37 6.87
C TRP A 27 31.86 22.57 7.64
N GLN A 28 31.56 22.93 8.90
CA GLN A 28 30.49 22.30 9.68
C GLN A 28 29.11 22.49 9.03
N LEU A 29 28.83 23.66 8.47
CA LEU A 29 27.57 23.91 7.76
C LEU A 29 27.45 23.06 6.48
N ILE A 30 28.54 22.86 5.75
CA ILE A 30 28.57 21.96 4.58
C ILE A 30 28.25 20.53 5.02
N ILE A 31 28.93 20.00 6.05
CA ILE A 31 28.66 18.65 6.56
C ILE A 31 27.20 18.51 6.99
N LEU A 32 26.67 19.46 7.77
CA LEU A 32 25.29 19.45 8.23
C LEU A 32 24.29 19.41 7.06
N SER A 33 24.53 20.19 6.01
CA SER A 33 23.68 20.19 4.81
C SER A 33 23.69 18.85 4.07
N ILE A 34 24.85 18.20 3.96
CA ILE A 34 24.99 16.87 3.34
C ILE A 34 24.20 15.83 4.15
N VAL A 35 24.32 15.87 5.49
CA VAL A 35 23.57 14.96 6.38
C VAL A 35 22.06 15.14 6.22
N ILE A 36 21.57 16.37 6.15
CA ILE A 36 20.15 16.66 5.92
C ILE A 36 19.68 16.07 4.58
N VAL A 37 20.44 16.27 3.51
CA VAL A 37 20.11 15.70 2.18
C VAL A 37 20.02 14.17 2.22
N ILE A 38 20.96 13.51 2.91
CA ILE A 38 20.95 12.05 3.08
C ILE A 38 19.69 11.61 3.85
N ILE A 39 19.35 12.28 4.95
CA ILE A 39 18.15 11.96 5.74
C ILE A 39 16.88 12.12 4.89
N VAL A 40 16.75 13.22 4.16
CA VAL A 40 15.61 13.46 3.26
C VAL A 40 15.53 12.38 2.18
N TYR A 41 16.66 12.01 1.58
CA TYR A 41 16.73 10.93 0.59
C TYR A 41 16.30 9.58 1.19
N CYS A 42 16.77 9.24 2.40
CA CYS A 42 16.36 8.04 3.11
C CYS A 42 14.85 8.01 3.38
N ILE A 43 14.28 9.12 3.87
CA ILE A 43 12.83 9.26 4.09
C ILE A 43 12.09 9.09 2.77
N TYR A 44 12.53 9.77 1.71
CA TYR A 44 11.94 9.64 0.38
C TYR A 44 11.95 8.19 -0.13
N ARG A 45 13.07 7.46 0.06
CA ARG A 45 13.19 6.05 -0.32
C ARG A 45 12.25 5.16 0.48
N VAL A 46 12.11 5.38 1.79
CA VAL A 46 11.14 4.65 2.62
C VAL A 46 9.72 4.94 2.16
N VAL A 47 9.35 6.21 1.99
CA VAL A 47 8.00 6.59 1.55
C VAL A 47 7.66 6.05 0.15
N THR A 48 8.59 6.12 -0.80
CA THR A 48 8.37 5.62 -2.17
C THR A 48 8.28 4.10 -2.22
N THR A 49 9.10 3.37 -1.47
CA THR A 49 9.00 1.91 -1.40
C THR A 49 7.68 1.47 -0.77
N TRP A 50 7.20 2.17 0.26
CA TRP A 50 5.88 1.92 0.86
C TRP A 50 4.71 2.29 -0.07
N ASN A 51 4.85 3.31 -0.91
CA ASN A 51 3.81 3.71 -1.87
C ASN A 51 3.67 2.77 -3.07
N ILE A 52 4.72 2.01 -3.43
CA ILE A 52 4.68 1.10 -4.58
C ILE A 52 3.92 -0.19 -4.26
N GLU A 53 3.85 -0.63 -3.00
CA GLU A 53 3.08 -1.83 -2.62
C GLU A 53 1.56 -1.59 -2.51
N PHE A 54 1.09 -0.33 -2.49
CA PHE A 54 -0.35 -0.02 -2.39
C PHE A 54 -1.05 0.22 -3.75
N SER A 55 -0.29 0.18 -4.85
CA SER A 55 -0.85 0.21 -6.20
C SER A 55 -1.08 -1.23 -6.66
N SER A 56 -2.18 -1.83 -6.21
CA SER A 56 -2.57 -3.19 -6.57
C SER A 56 -2.49 -3.41 -8.09
N PRO A 57 -1.92 -4.53 -8.57
CA PRO A 57 -1.89 -4.90 -9.98
C PRO A 57 -3.24 -5.44 -10.45
N PHE A 58 -4.37 -4.88 -9.97
CA PHE A 58 -5.69 -5.28 -10.45
C PHE A 58 -5.94 -4.67 -11.82
N GLY A 59 -5.33 -5.35 -12.81
CA GLY A 59 -5.68 -5.32 -14.20
C GLY A 59 -7.19 -5.37 -14.34
N ARG A 60 -7.70 -4.33 -14.97
CA ARG A 60 -9.07 -4.16 -15.40
C ARG A 60 -9.23 -5.03 -16.65
N ASP A 61 -9.54 -6.31 -16.49
CA ASP A 61 -10.01 -7.10 -17.63
C ASP A 61 -11.47 -6.75 -17.90
N SER A 62 -11.65 -6.15 -19.08
CA SER A 62 -12.89 -5.68 -19.65
C SER A 62 -13.73 -6.85 -20.14
N ASN A 63 -15.00 -6.85 -19.73
CA ASN A 63 -16.17 -7.33 -20.47
C ASN A 63 -15.95 -8.50 -21.42
N GLU A 64 -16.07 -9.72 -20.90
CA GLU A 64 -16.51 -10.84 -21.73
C GLU A 64 -17.94 -11.21 -21.32
N ASP A 65 -18.83 -11.04 -22.29
CA ASP A 65 -20.23 -11.42 -22.26
C ASP A 65 -20.32 -12.95 -22.33
N TYR A 66 -20.57 -13.60 -21.19
CA TYR A 66 -20.69 -15.05 -21.11
C TYR A 66 -22.15 -15.44 -20.88
N THR A 67 -22.78 -15.90 -21.96
CA THR A 67 -24.02 -16.68 -21.89
C THR A 67 -23.75 -18.03 -21.23
N TYR A 68 -24.40 -18.30 -20.10
CA TYR A 68 -24.17 -19.49 -19.28
C TYR A 68 -24.97 -20.70 -19.77
N THR A 69 -24.30 -21.85 -19.91
CA THR A 69 -24.92 -23.18 -19.88
C THR A 69 -24.29 -24.01 -18.75
N PRO A 70 -25.08 -24.65 -17.86
CA PRO A 70 -24.56 -25.41 -16.73
C PRO A 70 -23.97 -26.75 -17.17
N PRO A 71 -22.78 -27.17 -16.69
CA PRO A 71 -22.26 -28.49 -16.98
C PRO A 71 -22.75 -29.53 -15.96
N LYS A 72 -23.20 -30.68 -16.47
CA LYS A 72 -23.44 -31.89 -15.68
C LYS A 72 -22.11 -32.45 -15.17
N GLN A 73 -22.12 -32.78 -13.88
CA GLN A 73 -21.02 -33.31 -13.10
C GLN A 73 -20.67 -34.75 -13.52
N SER A 74 -19.47 -34.96 -14.04
CA SER A 74 -18.58 -36.09 -13.72
C SER A 74 -17.32 -35.97 -14.57
N TYR A 75 -16.16 -35.78 -13.93
CA TYR A 75 -14.88 -35.92 -14.61
C TYR A 75 -14.04 -36.97 -13.87
N LYS A 76 -13.80 -38.08 -14.57
CA LYS A 76 -12.71 -39.01 -14.31
C LYS A 76 -11.41 -38.31 -14.70
N ILE A 77 -10.45 -38.28 -13.79
CA ILE A 77 -9.14 -37.69 -14.00
C ILE A 77 -8.22 -38.80 -14.53
N GLU A 78 -8.03 -38.82 -15.84
CA GLU A 78 -6.86 -39.41 -16.48
C GLU A 78 -6.47 -38.44 -17.60
N ASP A 79 -5.48 -37.58 -17.30
CA ASP A 79 -4.43 -37.17 -18.24
C ASP A 79 -3.53 -36.13 -17.56
N GLU A 80 -2.30 -36.57 -17.33
CA GLU A 80 -1.16 -35.84 -16.82
C GLU A 80 -0.77 -34.72 -17.81
N LYS A 81 -1.40 -33.56 -17.69
CA LYS A 81 -1.01 -32.32 -18.38
C LYS A 81 -0.74 -31.25 -17.33
N THR A 82 0.48 -30.70 -17.43
CA THR A 82 1.05 -29.48 -16.81
C THR A 82 0.18 -28.75 -15.77
N PRO A 83 0.72 -28.35 -14.58
CA PRO A 83 -0.05 -27.63 -13.57
C PRO A 83 -0.56 -26.29 -14.13
N ARG A 84 -1.72 -26.31 -14.80
CA ARG A 84 -2.49 -25.12 -15.07
C ARG A 84 -2.79 -24.56 -13.71
N GLU A 85 -2.29 -23.35 -13.41
CA GLU A 85 -2.63 -22.62 -12.20
C GLU A 85 -4.14 -22.64 -12.07
N VAL A 86 -4.63 -23.54 -11.22
CA VAL A 86 -6.06 -23.63 -10.97
C VAL A 86 -6.41 -22.30 -10.33
N SER A 87 -7.24 -21.52 -11.02
CA SER A 87 -7.75 -20.26 -10.48
C SER A 87 -8.21 -20.51 -9.05
N LYS A 88 -7.56 -19.84 -8.09
CA LYS A 88 -7.85 -19.99 -6.66
C LYS A 88 -9.26 -19.53 -6.28
N THR A 89 -10.04 -19.03 -7.24
CA THR A 89 -11.40 -18.53 -7.04
C THR A 89 -12.34 -18.92 -8.17
N TYR A 90 -13.64 -18.99 -7.87
CA TYR A 90 -14.73 -19.15 -8.84
C TYR A 90 -15.89 -18.17 -8.55
N ILE A 91 -16.83 -18.02 -9.49
CA ILE A 91 -18.05 -17.21 -9.31
C ILE A 91 -19.21 -18.17 -9.02
N ASP A 92 -19.94 -17.93 -7.93
CA ASP A 92 -21.10 -18.74 -7.56
C ASP A 92 -22.36 -18.38 -8.37
N LEU A 93 -23.42 -19.18 -8.22
CA LEU A 93 -24.72 -18.96 -8.88
C LEU A 93 -25.37 -17.62 -8.52
N ASN A 94 -24.96 -16.99 -7.41
CA ASN A 94 -25.46 -15.70 -6.95
C ASN A 94 -24.61 -14.52 -7.46
N GLY A 95 -23.58 -14.78 -8.27
CA GLY A 95 -22.67 -13.78 -8.83
C GLY A 95 -21.59 -13.30 -7.88
N TYR A 96 -21.29 -14.04 -6.80
CA TYR A 96 -20.22 -13.70 -5.86
C TYR A 96 -18.95 -14.52 -6.10
N LYS A 97 -17.81 -13.85 -5.93
CA LYS A 97 -16.49 -14.51 -6.00
C LYS A 97 -16.21 -15.29 -4.70
N ARG A 98 -15.82 -16.56 -4.83
CA ARG A 98 -15.48 -17.49 -3.74
C ARG A 98 -14.10 -18.08 -3.94
N TYR A 99 -13.43 -18.44 -2.85
CA TYR A 99 -12.22 -19.24 -2.92
C TYR A 99 -12.53 -20.70 -3.24
N SER A 100 -11.76 -21.30 -4.15
CA SER A 100 -11.99 -22.67 -4.64
C SER A 100 -11.68 -23.74 -3.59
N ASP A 101 -10.86 -23.43 -2.58
CA ASP A 101 -10.42 -24.35 -1.53
C ASP A 101 -11.39 -24.44 -0.34
N SER A 102 -12.07 -23.33 -0.03
CA SER A 102 -12.85 -23.13 1.20
C SER A 102 -14.28 -22.69 0.96
N GLU A 103 -14.65 -22.42 -0.29
CA GLU A 103 -15.93 -21.83 -0.72
C GLU A 103 -16.25 -20.47 -0.06
N ARG A 104 -15.28 -19.88 0.63
CA ARG A 104 -15.46 -18.65 1.40
C ARG A 104 -15.62 -17.46 0.46
N LEU A 105 -16.57 -16.58 0.79
CA LEU A 105 -16.80 -15.34 0.05
C LEU A 105 -15.59 -14.40 0.12
N VAL A 106 -15.09 -13.99 -1.06
CA VAL A 106 -13.90 -13.14 -1.18
C VAL A 106 -14.16 -11.75 -0.59
N HIS A 107 -15.28 -11.10 -0.90
CA HIS A 107 -15.61 -9.78 -0.31
C HIS A 107 -15.64 -9.83 1.22
N ARG A 108 -16.16 -10.93 1.81
CA ARG A 108 -16.24 -11.08 3.27
C ARG A 108 -14.84 -11.18 3.87
N HIS A 109 -13.98 -11.97 3.25
CA HIS A 109 -12.59 -12.10 3.67
C HIS A 109 -11.81 -10.77 3.57
N ILE A 110 -11.96 -10.04 2.45
CA ILE A 110 -11.33 -8.73 2.26
C ILE A 110 -11.86 -7.72 3.29
N ALA A 111 -13.16 -7.71 3.58
CA ALA A 111 -13.73 -6.81 4.57
C ALA A 111 -13.17 -7.06 5.99
N GLU A 112 -13.04 -8.33 6.39
CA GLU A 112 -12.46 -8.69 7.69
C GLU A 112 -11.01 -8.21 7.84
N ILE A 113 -10.18 -8.37 6.81
CA ILE A 113 -8.75 -8.01 6.85
C ILE A 113 -8.56 -6.50 6.74
N TYR A 114 -9.19 -5.87 5.75
CA TYR A 114 -8.84 -4.51 5.33
C TYR A 114 -9.82 -3.44 5.79
N VAL A 115 -11.10 -3.77 6.00
CA VAL A 115 -12.13 -2.79 6.39
C VAL A 115 -12.28 -2.71 7.91
N VAL A 116 -12.57 -3.83 8.57
CA VAL A 116 -12.83 -3.86 10.03
C VAL A 116 -11.66 -4.36 10.87
N ARG A 117 -10.66 -5.03 10.27
CA ARG A 117 -9.48 -5.59 10.94
C ARG A 117 -9.80 -6.57 12.08
N ARG A 118 -10.92 -7.28 11.95
CA ARG A 118 -11.37 -8.34 12.87
C ARG A 118 -12.32 -9.27 12.12
N LYS A 119 -12.67 -10.41 12.72
CA LYS A 119 -13.78 -11.22 12.21
C LYS A 119 -15.08 -10.42 12.25
N LEU A 120 -15.90 -10.57 11.21
CA LEU A 120 -17.25 -10.03 11.16
C LEU A 120 -18.12 -10.77 12.15
N ARG A 121 -18.99 -10.01 12.82
CA ARG A 121 -20.02 -10.54 13.72
C ARG A 121 -21.16 -11.14 12.88
N ASP A 122 -22.02 -11.91 13.53
CA ASP A 122 -23.14 -12.58 12.86
C ASP A 122 -24.23 -11.60 12.42
N ASP A 123 -24.30 -10.42 13.04
CA ASP A 123 -25.22 -9.33 12.71
C ASP A 123 -24.70 -8.37 11.62
N GLU A 124 -23.48 -8.60 11.13
CA GLU A 124 -22.80 -7.75 10.15
C GLU A 124 -22.80 -8.36 8.74
N VAL A 125 -23.08 -7.53 7.74
CA VAL A 125 -23.04 -7.84 6.32
C VAL A 125 -22.11 -6.90 5.58
N VAL A 126 -21.57 -7.38 4.45
CA VAL A 126 -20.72 -6.59 3.56
C VAL A 126 -21.55 -6.14 2.38
N HIS A 127 -21.62 -4.83 2.19
CA HIS A 127 -22.30 -4.18 1.09
C HIS A 127 -21.28 -3.67 0.05
N HIS A 128 -21.56 -3.90 -1.23
CA HIS A 128 -20.80 -3.33 -2.34
C HIS A 128 -21.35 -1.95 -2.68
N ILE A 129 -20.60 -0.89 -2.37
CA ILE A 129 -21.03 0.52 -2.53
C ILE A 129 -21.44 0.82 -3.97
N ASN A 130 -20.69 0.30 -4.96
CA ASN A 130 -21.01 0.48 -6.38
C ASN A 130 -22.00 -0.53 -6.96
N GLY A 131 -22.56 -1.43 -6.15
CA GLY A 131 -23.48 -2.51 -6.60
C GLY A 131 -22.85 -3.64 -7.42
N LYS A 132 -21.54 -3.57 -7.73
CA LYS A 132 -20.83 -4.59 -8.52
C LYS A 132 -20.25 -5.68 -7.61
N LYS A 133 -20.92 -6.84 -7.55
CA LYS A 133 -20.55 -7.99 -6.69
C LYS A 133 -19.12 -8.52 -6.88
N LEU A 134 -18.53 -8.31 -8.06
CA LEU A 134 -17.18 -8.76 -8.41
C LEU A 134 -16.09 -7.72 -8.07
N ASP A 135 -16.45 -6.46 -7.77
CA ASP A 135 -15.50 -5.44 -7.33
C ASP A 135 -15.25 -5.55 -5.82
N ASN A 136 -14.31 -6.43 -5.48
CA ASN A 136 -13.97 -6.76 -4.09
C ASN A 136 -12.88 -5.85 -3.51
N ARG A 137 -12.58 -4.69 -4.11
CA ARG A 137 -11.60 -3.75 -3.54
C ARG A 137 -12.11 -3.21 -2.21
N ALA A 138 -11.27 -3.13 -1.18
CA ALA A 138 -11.68 -2.71 0.16
C ALA A 138 -12.42 -1.36 0.18
N VAL A 139 -12.00 -0.41 -0.66
CA VAL A 139 -12.65 0.91 -0.82
C VAL A 139 -14.10 0.85 -1.36
N ASN A 140 -14.48 -0.25 -2.00
CA ASN A 140 -15.82 -0.49 -2.52
C ASN A 140 -16.70 -1.31 -1.56
N LEU A 141 -16.14 -1.76 -0.44
CA LEU A 141 -16.83 -2.58 0.54
C LEU A 141 -17.17 -1.74 1.77
N ARG A 142 -18.41 -1.85 2.23
CA ARG A 142 -18.86 -1.26 3.49
C ARG A 142 -19.43 -2.36 4.38
N VAL A 143 -18.95 -2.45 5.61
CA VAL A 143 -19.55 -3.31 6.62
C VAL A 143 -20.67 -2.52 7.28
N MET A 144 -21.84 -3.15 7.40
CA MET A 144 -23.03 -2.58 8.04
C MET A 144 -23.83 -3.69 8.69
N THR A 145 -24.74 -3.33 9.58
CA THR A 145 -25.69 -4.28 10.16
C THR A 145 -26.74 -4.72 9.14
N TRP A 146 -27.36 -5.88 9.36
CA TRP A 146 -28.50 -6.32 8.55
C TRP A 146 -29.62 -5.27 8.45
N ARG A 147 -29.87 -4.53 9.54
CA ARG A 147 -30.87 -3.48 9.60
C ARG A 147 -30.52 -2.33 8.65
N GLU A 148 -29.30 -1.83 8.73
CA GLU A 148 -28.82 -0.76 7.84
C GLU A 148 -28.83 -1.19 6.36
N HIS A 149 -28.45 -2.45 6.08
CA HIS A 149 -28.50 -2.99 4.72
C HIS A 149 -29.92 -3.05 4.16
N LYS A 150 -30.87 -3.49 5.00
CA LYS A 150 -32.29 -3.53 4.64
C LYS A 150 -32.81 -2.11 4.37
N ASP A 151 -32.58 -1.18 5.29
CA ASP A 151 -33.00 0.22 5.16
C ASP A 151 -32.42 0.91 3.90
N LEU A 152 -31.23 0.49 3.46
CA LEU A 152 -30.58 0.99 2.25
C LEU A 152 -31.25 0.51 0.95
N HIS A 153 -31.82 -0.69 0.95
CA HIS A 153 -32.46 -1.30 -0.23
C HIS A 153 -33.99 -1.14 -0.26
N GLU A 154 -34.61 -0.70 0.83
CA GLU A 154 -36.06 -0.44 0.93
C GLU A 154 -36.47 0.99 0.51
N ARG A 155 -35.52 1.84 0.10
CA ARG A 155 -35.79 3.16 -0.47
C ARG A 155 -35.79 3.13 -1.99
#